data_AF-A0A7C9FPU0-F1
#
_entry.id   AF-A0A7C9FPU0-F1
#
_cell.length_a   1.000
_cell.length_b   1.000
_cell.length_c   1.000
_cell.angle_alpha   90.00
_cell.angle_beta   90.00
_cell.angle_gamma   90.00
#
_symmetry.space_group_name_H-M   'P 1'
#
loop_
_entity.id
_entity.type
_entity.pdbx_description
1 polymer ?
#
loop_
_entity_poly.entity_id
_entity_poly.type
_entity_poly.pdbx_seq_one_letter_code
_entity_poly.pdbx_strand_id
1 'polypeptide(L)'
;MKAVFDVKILSIFFSLQLVAKISIAQIFPIDSIVLNGDPDKFINFVILGDGYQGHELQKYSEDAKNASNYLLNISPFKEYKNYFNSFAIKVPSAESGTDHPITAPDCPSPLSHPLAQVDTYFNCSFDQANIHRFLASNNYSAINNVLFNNFPLYDQILLLVNSPYYGGSGGGYSVASTDPSSLEVVAHEIGHSFAQLADEYWPGYGYEAPNATQETNPDFIKWKNWIGSSGVGFYQYCCGGVAKSWYKPHNFCKMQYLGYDYCAVCKQAITLSILQKFGTPIASYLPSSSSVSLSVDPVKFKLNLYKPAQNTLRTKWILNGVNIATNKDSILIDPHQLMPGDNSLTVQVLDTTSLIRAPWHEATNTHSVNWTINLCEIPNAAGTIVGSSTICQGQTSINYTIPTIPNSTSYIWTLPIGASGMSSTNTILVDFGNLAVSGDITVRGKNACGEGSAAVFQVAVYNSMQTIKSGNWSDPSVWSCGRVPSSEDDIIISEGNVLDLSANGYARSVEIRGVVNYIAESKIILGQ
;
A
#
# COMPACT_ATOMS: atom_id res chain seq x y z
N MET A 1 -4.94 66.26 76.74
CA MET A 1 -3.74 67.13 76.61
C MET A 1 -2.60 66.29 76.06
N LYS A 2 -1.86 66.84 75.10
CA LYS A 2 -0.78 66.21 74.32
C LYS A 2 0.41 65.73 75.18
N ALA A 3 1.04 64.63 74.75
CA ALA A 3 2.49 64.46 74.47
C ALA A 3 2.82 62.94 74.54
N VAL A 4 2.91 62.23 73.40
CA VAL A 4 4.14 61.97 72.61
C VAL A 4 5.24 61.27 73.42
N PHE A 5 5.47 59.98 73.12
CA PHE A 5 6.79 59.47 72.77
C PHE A 5 6.64 58.25 71.84
N ASP A 6 7.46 58.26 70.81
CA ASP A 6 7.44 57.45 69.59
C ASP A 6 8.35 56.23 69.78
N VAL A 7 7.84 55.01 69.53
CA VAL A 7 8.66 53.82 69.23
C VAL A 7 7.88 52.93 68.26
N LYS A 8 8.34 52.90 67.01
CA LYS A 8 7.88 51.97 65.96
C LYS A 8 8.28 50.54 66.33
N ILE A 9 7.30 49.65 66.46
CA ILE A 9 7.51 48.20 66.50
C ILE A 9 7.35 47.64 65.10
N LEU A 10 8.43 46.96 64.70
CA LEU A 10 8.68 46.21 63.48
C LEU A 10 7.55 45.19 63.20
N SER A 11 6.86 45.32 62.06
CA SER A 11 5.98 44.27 61.53
C SER A 11 6.58 43.74 60.22
N ILE A 12 6.96 42.48 60.27
CA ILE A 12 7.55 41.69 59.19
C ILE A 12 6.50 41.48 58.10
N PHE A 13 6.76 41.97 56.88
CA PHE A 13 6.08 41.52 55.67
C PHE A 13 7.06 40.69 54.84
N PHE A 14 6.85 39.38 54.84
CA PHE A 14 7.55 38.43 53.98
C PHE A 14 6.90 38.51 52.59
N SER A 15 7.50 39.23 51.64
CA SER A 15 7.07 39.21 50.25
C SER A 15 7.67 37.99 49.56
N LEU A 16 6.92 36.90 49.50
CA LEU A 16 7.22 35.74 48.66
C LEU A 16 6.95 36.13 47.19
N GLN A 17 7.94 36.67 46.49
CA GLN A 17 7.88 36.80 45.04
C GLN A 17 8.16 35.44 44.41
N LEU A 18 7.08 34.68 44.17
CA LEU A 18 7.12 33.50 43.31
C LEU A 18 7.20 34.01 41.85
N VAL A 19 8.40 34.27 41.37
CA VAL A 19 8.63 34.43 39.93
C VAL A 19 8.54 33.03 39.34
N ALA A 20 7.35 32.67 38.85
CA ALA A 20 7.21 31.53 37.96
C ALA A 20 8.04 31.83 36.70
N LYS A 21 9.28 31.32 36.66
CA LYS A 21 10.00 31.16 35.39
C LYS A 21 9.15 30.23 34.55
N ILE A 22 8.37 30.80 33.63
CA ILE A 22 7.77 30.05 32.54
C ILE A 22 8.98 29.52 31.75
N SER A 23 9.37 28.27 32.03
CA SER A 23 10.41 27.58 31.29
C SER A 23 9.84 27.31 29.90
N ILE A 24 10.10 28.23 28.96
CA ILE A 24 9.87 27.95 27.55
C ILE A 24 10.76 26.75 27.22
N ALA A 25 10.16 25.70 26.66
CA ALA A 25 10.90 24.54 26.17
C ALA A 25 12.02 25.00 25.23
N GLN A 26 13.26 24.59 25.50
CA GLN A 26 14.39 25.00 24.67
C GLN A 26 14.35 24.23 23.35
N ILE A 27 14.10 24.97 22.26
CA ILE A 27 14.08 24.43 20.90
C ILE A 27 15.41 24.72 20.23
N PHE A 28 15.99 23.70 19.60
CA PHE A 28 17.27 23.74 18.91
C PHE A 28 17.08 23.45 17.42
N PRO A 29 17.96 23.98 16.56
CA PRO A 29 17.98 23.60 15.16
C PRO A 29 18.26 22.10 14.98
N ILE A 30 17.56 21.48 14.03
CA ILE A 30 17.73 20.07 13.68
C ILE A 30 18.14 19.97 12.21
N ASP A 31 19.24 19.26 11.94
CA ASP A 31 19.66 18.89 10.60
C ASP A 31 19.14 17.48 10.26
N SER A 32 18.55 17.33 9.08
CA SER A 32 18.27 16.03 8.49
C SER A 32 19.51 15.52 7.77
N ILE A 33 20.20 14.53 8.34
CA ILE A 33 21.36 13.87 7.72
C ILE A 33 20.88 12.89 6.65
N VAL A 34 19.89 12.07 7.00
CA VAL A 34 19.21 11.12 6.12
C VAL A 34 17.71 11.26 6.33
N LEU A 35 16.95 11.49 5.27
CA LEU A 35 15.50 11.56 5.30
C LEU A 35 14.92 10.72 4.16
N ASN A 36 14.53 9.48 4.48
CA ASN A 36 13.92 8.54 3.55
C ASN A 36 12.39 8.63 3.55
N GLY A 37 11.78 9.14 4.62
CA GLY A 37 10.34 9.38 4.69
C GLY A 37 9.89 9.91 6.05
N ASP A 38 8.59 9.81 6.30
CA ASP A 38 7.93 10.31 7.50
C ASP A 38 8.54 9.72 8.79
N PRO A 39 9.04 10.55 9.73
CA PRO A 39 9.55 10.08 11.02
C PRO A 39 8.57 9.19 11.81
N ASP A 40 7.25 9.33 11.65
CA ASP A 40 6.30 8.44 12.33
C ASP A 40 6.32 7.00 11.79
N LYS A 41 6.88 6.78 10.59
CA LYS A 41 6.94 5.47 9.92
C LYS A 41 8.35 4.88 9.89
N PHE A 42 9.37 5.71 9.82
CA PHE A 42 10.75 5.29 9.62
C PHE A 42 11.50 5.21 10.95
N ILE A 43 12.57 4.40 10.99
CA ILE A 43 13.37 4.23 12.19
C ILE A 43 14.28 5.44 12.35
N ASN A 44 14.18 6.18 13.45
CA ASN A 44 14.87 7.47 13.59
C ASN A 44 16.12 7.37 14.48
N PHE A 45 17.29 7.62 13.91
CA PHE A 45 18.53 7.84 14.66
C PHE A 45 18.71 9.32 14.98
N VAL A 46 18.78 9.66 16.26
CA VAL A 46 18.98 11.04 16.70
C VAL A 46 20.36 11.20 17.33
N ILE A 47 21.13 12.13 16.79
CA ILE A 47 22.46 12.48 17.27
C ILE A 47 22.35 13.79 18.04
N LEU A 48 22.84 13.84 19.27
CA LEU A 48 22.96 15.04 20.10
C LEU A 48 24.42 15.46 20.17
N GLY A 49 24.72 16.73 19.98
CA GLY A 49 26.08 17.25 20.19
C GLY A 49 26.29 17.73 21.62
N ASP A 50 27.44 17.39 22.23
CA ASP A 50 27.92 18.05 23.45
C ASP A 50 29.32 18.62 23.26
N GLY A 51 29.62 19.72 23.92
CA GLY A 51 30.96 20.34 23.86
C GLY A 51 31.27 21.10 22.57
N TYR A 52 30.24 21.46 21.78
CA TYR A 52 30.39 22.32 20.60
C TYR A 52 29.85 23.72 20.90
N GLN A 53 30.69 24.73 20.81
CA GLN A 53 30.25 26.13 20.91
C GLN A 53 29.41 26.52 19.68
N GLY A 54 28.68 27.64 19.79
CA GLY A 54 27.80 28.10 18.70
C GLY A 54 28.51 28.25 17.34
N HIS A 55 29.79 28.62 17.32
CA HIS A 55 30.59 28.74 16.08
C HIS A 55 31.16 27.39 15.58
N GLU A 56 31.10 26.34 16.39
CA GLU A 56 31.54 24.99 16.05
C GLU A 56 30.39 24.09 15.57
N LEU A 57 29.15 24.61 15.53
CA LEU A 57 27.98 23.80 15.12
C LEU A 57 28.06 23.30 13.66
N GLN A 58 28.87 23.93 12.81
CA GLN A 58 29.18 23.38 11.49
C GLN A 58 30.07 22.14 11.58
N LYS A 59 31.11 22.17 12.44
CA LYS A 59 31.95 21.00 12.74
C LYS A 59 31.09 19.87 13.30
N TYR A 60 30.19 20.17 14.24
CA TYR A 60 29.23 19.19 14.76
C TYR A 60 28.38 18.54 13.65
N SER A 61 27.84 19.31 12.70
CA SER A 61 27.09 18.74 11.58
C SER A 61 27.91 17.75 10.75
N GLU A 62 29.20 18.04 10.54
CA GLU A 62 30.13 17.15 9.83
C GLU A 62 30.42 15.89 10.65
N ASP A 63 30.72 16.03 11.94
CA ASP A 63 30.98 14.93 12.85
C ASP A 63 29.74 14.00 12.99
N ALA A 64 28.55 14.57 13.14
CA ALA A 64 27.29 13.83 13.19
C ALA A 64 27.00 13.09 11.87
N LYS A 65 27.28 13.72 10.73
CA LYS A 65 27.16 13.05 9.42
C LYS A 65 28.14 11.88 9.30
N ASN A 66 29.37 12.03 9.77
CA ASN A 66 30.36 10.95 9.77
C ASN A 66 29.91 9.79 10.66
N ALA A 67 29.40 10.08 11.85
CA ALA A 67 28.85 9.07 12.76
C ALA A 67 27.66 8.32 12.15
N SER A 68 26.69 9.05 11.59
CA SER A 68 25.52 8.47 10.91
C SER A 68 25.94 7.57 9.74
N ASN A 69 26.84 8.05 8.89
CA ASN A 69 27.35 7.28 7.75
C ASN A 69 28.08 6.00 8.18
N TYR A 70 28.88 6.08 9.24
CA TYR A 70 29.57 4.91 9.76
C TYR A 70 28.57 3.85 10.24
N LEU A 71 27.59 4.23 11.08
CA LEU A 71 26.58 3.29 11.62
C LEU A 71 25.72 2.67 10.51
N LEU A 72 25.23 3.47 9.57
CA LEU A 72 24.40 3.01 8.46
C LEU A 72 25.18 2.24 7.38
N ASN A 73 26.51 2.10 7.50
CA ASN A 73 27.32 1.26 6.60
C ASN A 73 27.75 -0.07 7.23
N ILE A 74 27.38 -0.34 8.48
CA ILE A 74 27.59 -1.63 9.13
C ILE A 74 26.42 -2.56 8.80
N SER A 75 26.72 -3.82 8.45
CA SER A 75 25.68 -4.82 8.22
C SER A 75 25.07 -5.29 9.56
N PRO A 76 23.73 -5.28 9.74
CA PRO A 76 22.71 -5.23 8.68
C PRO A 76 22.09 -3.85 8.40
N PHE A 77 22.47 -2.78 9.11
CA PHE A 77 21.93 -1.43 8.90
C PHE A 77 22.15 -0.97 7.45
N LYS A 78 23.28 -1.34 6.84
CA LYS A 78 23.61 -1.06 5.44
C LYS A 78 22.57 -1.59 4.45
N GLU A 79 22.12 -2.82 4.63
CA GLU A 79 21.14 -3.49 3.78
C GLU A 79 19.77 -2.83 3.90
N TYR A 80 19.47 -2.27 5.06
CA TYR A 80 18.19 -1.64 5.39
C TYR A 80 18.25 -0.12 5.52
N LYS A 81 19.33 0.53 5.06
CA LYS A 81 19.54 1.98 5.24
C LYS A 81 18.37 2.84 4.76
N ASN A 82 17.60 2.34 3.79
CA ASN A 82 16.41 3.00 3.26
C ASN A 82 15.22 3.03 4.24
N TYR A 83 15.29 2.32 5.37
CA TYR A 83 14.25 2.25 6.41
C TYR A 83 14.55 3.20 7.58
N PHE A 84 15.71 3.87 7.54
CA PHE A 84 16.17 4.75 8.59
C PHE A 84 16.09 6.20 8.17
N ASN A 85 15.74 7.07 9.10
CA ASN A 85 16.11 8.47 9.06
C ASN A 85 17.24 8.72 10.06
N SER A 86 17.96 9.83 9.87
CA SER A 86 18.98 10.28 10.81
C SER A 86 18.96 11.79 10.93
N PHE A 87 18.92 12.26 12.17
CA PHE A 87 18.81 13.68 12.53
C PHE A 87 19.93 14.07 13.51
N ALA A 88 20.38 15.32 13.42
CA ALA A 88 21.33 15.92 14.33
C ALA A 88 20.73 17.16 15.01
N ILE A 89 20.68 17.17 16.34
CA ILE A 89 20.18 18.30 17.12
C ILE A 89 21.35 19.17 17.55
N LYS A 90 21.37 20.42 17.08
CA LYS A 90 22.43 21.39 17.31
C LYS A 90 22.30 22.06 18.67
N VAL A 91 22.87 21.43 19.69
CA VAL A 91 22.85 21.91 21.07
C VAL A 91 24.17 22.64 21.38
N PRO A 92 24.19 24.00 21.38
CA PRO A 92 25.40 24.74 21.71
C PRO A 92 25.77 24.58 23.19
N SER A 93 27.04 24.29 23.44
CA SER A 93 27.69 24.33 24.75
C SER A 93 28.34 25.69 25.01
N ALA A 94 28.56 26.03 26.29
CA ALA A 94 29.24 27.27 26.65
C ALA A 94 30.73 27.20 26.29
N GLU A 95 31.36 26.04 26.52
CA GLU A 95 32.76 25.78 26.21
C GLU A 95 32.94 24.59 25.25
N SER A 96 34.07 24.59 24.54
CA SER A 96 34.47 23.51 23.64
C SER A 96 35.16 22.40 24.44
N GLY A 97 34.84 21.14 24.16
CA GLY A 97 35.48 19.98 24.79
C GLY A 97 34.56 19.17 25.68
N THR A 98 35.14 18.48 26.66
CA THR A 98 34.43 17.73 27.69
C THR A 98 35.34 17.57 28.91
N ASP A 99 34.77 17.32 30.08
CA ASP A 99 35.56 17.13 31.29
C ASP A 99 36.47 15.88 31.21
N HIS A 100 37.68 16.03 31.71
CA HIS A 100 38.61 14.94 31.97
C HIS A 100 39.36 15.24 33.29
N PRO A 101 38.88 14.69 34.41
CA PRO A 101 39.37 15.05 35.74
C PRO A 101 40.70 14.36 36.13
N ILE A 102 41.15 13.37 35.35
CA ILE A 102 42.32 12.51 35.64
C ILE A 102 42.16 11.78 36.98
N THR A 103 40.99 11.18 37.21
CA THR A 103 40.67 10.47 38.46
C THR A 103 40.72 8.96 38.34
N ALA A 104 40.70 8.41 37.13
CA ALA A 104 40.72 6.97 36.94
C ALA A 104 42.15 6.39 37.12
N PRO A 105 42.28 5.18 37.70
CA PRO A 105 43.57 4.55 37.94
C PRO A 105 44.30 4.16 36.64
N ASP A 106 43.59 4.02 35.53
CA ASP A 106 44.11 3.67 34.20
C ASP A 106 44.31 4.89 33.28
N CYS A 107 44.24 6.12 33.83
CA CYS A 107 44.51 7.33 33.07
C CYS A 107 45.91 7.28 32.42
N PRO A 108 46.03 7.66 31.14
CA PRO A 108 47.32 7.82 30.48
C PRO A 108 48.05 9.04 31.06
N SER A 109 49.29 9.24 30.62
CA SER A 109 50.02 10.47 30.93
C SER A 109 49.17 11.71 30.59
N PRO A 110 49.17 12.77 31.44
CA PRO A 110 48.48 14.03 31.14
C PRO A 110 48.94 14.70 29.84
N LEU A 111 50.08 14.30 29.27
CA LEU A 111 50.51 14.74 27.94
C LEU A 111 49.71 14.09 26.80
N SER A 112 49.17 12.91 27.03
CA SER A 112 48.43 12.11 26.04
C SER A 112 46.93 12.36 26.09
N HIS A 113 46.38 12.68 27.26
CA HIS A 113 45.02 13.18 27.44
C HIS A 113 45.06 14.19 28.61
N PRO A 114 44.98 15.50 28.34
CA PRO A 114 45.17 16.54 29.35
C PRO A 114 43.95 16.67 30.26
N LEU A 115 44.19 17.22 31.45
CA LEU A 115 43.12 17.59 32.37
C LEU A 115 42.25 18.67 31.72
N ALA A 116 40.94 18.48 31.76
CA ALA A 116 39.98 19.43 31.23
C ALA A 116 38.81 19.56 32.22
N GLN A 117 38.38 20.80 32.43
CA GLN A 117 37.16 21.13 33.15
C GLN A 117 36.46 22.25 32.37
N VAL A 118 35.33 21.94 31.75
CA VAL A 118 34.64 22.78 30.78
C VAL A 118 33.13 22.74 30.99
N ASP A 119 32.47 23.88 30.82
CA ASP A 119 31.02 24.01 30.93
C ASP A 119 30.32 23.59 29.63
N THR A 120 29.93 22.32 29.55
CA THR A 120 29.17 21.77 28.41
C THR A 120 27.69 21.58 28.75
N TYR A 121 26.84 21.60 27.72
CA TYR A 121 25.39 21.57 27.91
C TYR A 121 24.91 20.29 28.62
N PHE A 122 25.47 19.13 28.24
CA PHE A 122 25.13 17.84 28.81
C PHE A 122 26.11 17.37 29.91
N ASN A 123 27.11 18.18 30.26
CA ASN A 123 28.08 17.90 31.33
C ASN A 123 28.71 16.51 31.19
N CYS A 124 29.24 16.21 30.00
CA CYS A 124 29.94 14.95 29.75
C CYS A 124 31.33 14.96 30.39
N SER A 125 31.76 13.80 30.89
CA SER A 125 33.07 13.62 31.50
C SER A 125 33.64 12.24 31.20
N PHE A 126 34.95 12.16 30.97
CA PHE A 126 35.75 10.94 31.07
C PHE A 126 35.92 10.50 32.52
N ASP A 127 36.63 9.40 32.73
CA ASP A 127 36.97 8.81 34.04
C ASP A 127 35.75 8.39 34.88
N GLN A 128 34.59 8.22 34.24
CA GLN A 128 33.40 7.76 34.92
C GLN A 128 33.60 6.34 35.45
N ALA A 129 32.95 6.01 36.58
CA ALA A 129 33.06 4.69 37.22
C ALA A 129 34.52 4.19 37.44
N ASN A 130 35.48 5.11 37.60
CA ASN A 130 36.93 4.82 37.71
C ASN A 130 37.51 4.08 36.49
N ILE A 131 37.00 4.35 35.29
CA ILE A 131 37.52 3.83 34.03
C ILE A 131 37.81 5.01 33.12
N HIS A 132 39.06 5.18 32.72
CA HIS A 132 39.52 6.38 31.99
C HIS A 132 38.66 6.69 30.76
N ARG A 133 38.42 5.67 29.93
CA ARG A 133 37.70 5.81 28.66
C ARG A 133 36.18 5.76 28.77
N PHE A 134 35.65 5.59 29.98
CA PHE A 134 34.22 5.60 30.20
C PHE A 134 33.75 7.06 30.18
N LEU A 135 33.23 7.45 29.03
CA LEU A 135 32.74 8.79 28.74
C LEU A 135 31.22 8.78 28.83
N ALA A 136 30.65 9.54 29.76
CA ALA A 136 29.21 9.62 29.94
C ALA A 136 28.76 11.02 30.34
N SER A 137 27.47 11.29 30.16
CA SER A 137 26.83 12.54 30.61
C SER A 137 26.48 12.48 32.09
N ASN A 138 26.75 13.55 32.82
CA ASN A 138 26.26 13.73 34.19
C ASN A 138 24.89 14.42 34.25
N ASN A 139 24.29 14.78 33.11
CA ASN A 139 23.04 15.53 33.02
C ASN A 139 22.01 14.86 32.09
N TYR A 140 21.62 13.64 32.42
CA TYR A 140 20.60 12.90 31.67
C TYR A 140 19.21 13.59 31.65
N SER A 141 18.91 14.45 32.63
CA SER A 141 17.66 15.22 32.61
C SER A 141 17.65 16.22 31.46
N ALA A 142 18.77 16.91 31.21
CA ALA A 142 18.90 17.79 30.05
C ALA A 142 18.75 17.02 28.74
N ILE A 143 19.38 15.85 28.59
CA ILE A 143 19.23 15.00 27.40
C ILE A 143 17.75 14.68 27.12
N ASN A 144 17.04 14.17 28.13
CA ASN A 144 15.62 13.86 28.01
C ASN A 144 14.76 15.08 27.65
N ASN A 145 15.03 16.23 28.28
CA ASN A 145 14.32 17.47 27.99
C ASN A 145 14.57 17.94 26.55
N VAL A 146 15.80 17.85 26.05
CA VAL A 146 16.09 18.21 24.66
C VAL A 146 15.34 17.29 23.71
N LEU A 147 15.45 15.98 23.87
CA LEU A 147 14.79 15.02 23.00
C LEU A 147 13.27 15.18 23.01
N PHE A 148 12.66 15.26 24.19
CA PHE A 148 11.21 15.42 24.33
C PHE A 148 10.69 16.67 23.62
N ASN A 149 11.40 17.80 23.76
CA ASN A 149 10.95 19.08 23.21
C ASN A 149 11.29 19.25 21.72
N ASN A 150 12.27 18.53 21.19
CA ASN A 150 12.81 18.76 19.84
C ASN A 150 12.51 17.63 18.87
N PHE A 151 12.61 16.38 19.31
CA PHE A 151 12.39 15.21 18.46
C PHE A 151 11.98 13.99 19.30
N PRO A 152 10.70 13.86 19.72
CA PRO A 152 10.27 12.76 20.58
C PRO A 152 10.12 11.41 19.85
N LEU A 153 10.25 11.38 18.52
CA LEU A 153 10.05 10.19 17.68
C LEU A 153 11.32 9.35 17.48
N TYR A 154 12.32 9.45 18.37
CA TYR A 154 13.58 8.71 18.21
C TYR A 154 13.44 7.21 18.48
N ASP A 155 14.23 6.40 17.79
CA ASP A 155 14.40 4.96 18.06
C ASP A 155 15.74 4.64 18.72
N GLN A 156 16.79 5.38 18.35
CA GLN A 156 18.14 5.24 18.91
C GLN A 156 18.77 6.63 19.04
N ILE A 157 19.56 6.79 20.09
CA ILE A 157 20.20 8.06 20.42
C ILE A 157 21.70 7.86 20.52
N LEU A 158 22.44 8.77 19.88
CA LEU A 158 23.87 8.93 20.03
C LEU A 158 24.16 10.31 20.61
N LEU A 159 24.82 10.37 21.76
CA LEU A 159 25.45 11.58 22.26
C LEU A 159 26.88 11.65 21.73
N LEU A 160 27.14 12.59 20.83
CA LEU A 160 28.43 12.82 20.20
C LEU A 160 29.15 13.99 20.89
N VAL A 161 30.23 13.68 21.58
CA VAL A 161 31.00 14.61 22.42
C VAL A 161 32.20 15.14 21.65
N ASN A 162 32.38 16.46 21.61
CA ASN A 162 33.50 17.13 20.95
C ASN A 162 34.84 16.87 21.67
N SER A 163 35.39 15.68 21.52
CA SER A 163 36.71 15.32 22.05
C SER A 163 37.43 14.41 21.06
N PRO A 164 38.72 14.67 20.74
CA PRO A 164 39.50 13.79 19.87
C PRO A 164 40.05 12.56 20.59
N TYR A 165 39.81 12.41 21.90
CA TYR A 165 40.35 11.32 22.70
C TYR A 165 39.36 10.16 22.79
N TYR A 166 39.87 8.94 22.58
CA TYR A 166 39.05 7.72 22.57
C TYR A 166 38.31 7.49 23.88
N GLY A 167 36.98 7.52 23.80
CA GLY A 167 36.08 7.10 24.86
C GLY A 167 34.62 7.09 24.43
N GLY A 168 33.85 6.33 25.19
CA GLY A 168 32.44 6.13 24.93
C GLY A 168 31.81 5.23 25.99
N SER A 169 30.50 5.07 25.88
CA SER A 169 29.71 4.22 26.75
C SER A 169 28.41 3.79 26.08
N GLY A 170 27.80 2.73 26.58
CA GLY A 170 26.40 2.41 26.34
C GLY A 170 25.49 2.77 27.51
N GLY A 171 24.34 2.08 27.55
CA GLY A 171 23.29 2.27 28.55
C GLY A 171 22.02 2.84 27.92
N GLY A 172 21.33 3.73 28.63
CA GLY A 172 20.11 4.37 28.12
C GLY A 172 20.33 5.19 26.85
N TYR A 173 21.56 5.66 26.63
CA TYR A 173 22.02 6.35 25.41
C TYR A 173 23.43 5.87 25.08
N SER A 174 23.76 5.74 23.80
CA SER A 174 25.15 5.54 23.40
C SER A 174 25.89 6.88 23.42
N VAL A 175 27.11 6.89 23.94
CA VAL A 175 27.97 8.07 24.00
C VAL A 175 29.26 7.76 23.26
N ALA A 176 29.71 8.68 22.41
CA ALA A 176 31.02 8.61 21.79
C ALA A 176 31.69 9.99 21.76
N SER A 177 33.00 9.98 21.91
CA SER A 177 33.84 11.09 21.46
C SER A 177 33.93 11.13 19.92
N THR A 178 34.58 12.16 19.38
CA THR A 178 34.88 12.26 17.93
C THR A 178 36.06 11.38 17.49
N ASP A 179 36.75 10.68 18.38
CA ASP A 179 37.73 9.66 17.98
C ASP A 179 37.04 8.56 17.17
N PRO A 180 37.54 8.19 15.97
CA PRO A 180 36.90 7.19 15.11
C PRO A 180 36.65 5.83 15.78
N SER A 181 37.50 5.42 16.72
CA SER A 181 37.35 4.16 17.47
C SER A 181 36.16 4.21 18.42
N SER A 182 35.69 5.39 18.81
CA SER A 182 34.51 5.55 19.68
C SER A 182 33.22 5.15 18.96
N LEU A 183 33.16 5.27 17.63
CA LEU A 183 32.01 4.82 16.87
C LEU A 183 31.91 3.29 16.81
N GLU A 184 33.03 2.56 16.95
CA GLU A 184 32.99 1.10 17.14
C GLU A 184 32.30 0.73 18.46
N VAL A 185 32.52 1.52 19.52
CA VAL A 185 31.82 1.37 20.80
C VAL A 185 30.32 1.62 20.57
N VAL A 186 29.94 2.73 19.94
CA VAL A 186 28.52 3.02 19.67
C VAL A 186 27.86 1.91 18.87
N ALA A 187 28.53 1.38 17.85
CA ALA A 187 28.00 0.24 17.11
C ALA A 187 27.81 -0.98 18.02
N HIS A 188 28.78 -1.30 18.88
CA HIS A 188 28.60 -2.35 19.89
C HIS A 188 27.37 -2.09 20.78
N GLU A 189 27.24 -0.89 21.32
CA GLU A 189 26.15 -0.53 22.24
C GLU A 189 24.76 -0.54 21.60
N ILE A 190 24.66 -0.13 20.34
CA ILE A 190 23.43 -0.25 19.55
C ILE A 190 22.99 -1.72 19.45
N GLY A 191 23.92 -2.68 19.50
CA GLY A 191 23.58 -4.10 19.58
C GLY A 191 22.69 -4.42 20.78
N HIS A 192 22.98 -3.83 21.94
CA HIS A 192 22.17 -3.99 23.16
C HIS A 192 20.85 -3.24 23.05
N SER A 193 20.88 -1.94 22.75
CA SER A 193 19.69 -1.07 22.81
C SER A 193 18.72 -1.30 21.66
N PHE A 194 19.18 -1.82 20.51
CA PHE A 194 18.35 -2.04 19.33
C PHE A 194 17.84 -3.48 19.21
N ALA A 195 18.66 -4.46 19.59
CA ALA A 195 18.40 -5.88 19.33
C ALA A 195 18.54 -6.78 20.57
N GLN A 196 18.71 -6.20 21.77
CA GLN A 196 18.81 -6.93 23.04
C GLN A 196 19.93 -7.98 23.03
N LEU A 197 21.02 -7.69 22.33
CA LEU A 197 22.19 -8.57 22.33
C LEU A 197 22.85 -8.57 23.71
N ALA A 198 23.57 -9.63 24.03
CA ALA A 198 24.46 -9.72 25.17
C ALA A 198 25.90 -9.52 24.73
N ASP A 199 26.74 -9.10 25.69
CA ASP A 199 28.18 -9.09 25.54
C ASP A 199 28.70 -10.50 25.32
N GLU A 200 29.53 -10.69 24.28
CA GLU A 200 30.14 -11.98 23.94
C GLU A 200 31.53 -12.16 24.59
N TYR A 201 32.14 -11.12 25.14
CA TYR A 201 33.39 -11.23 25.91
C TYR A 201 33.15 -11.62 27.36
N TRP A 202 32.00 -11.25 27.95
CA TRP A 202 31.63 -11.60 29.32
C TRP A 202 30.10 -11.60 29.48
N PRO A 203 29.46 -12.68 29.97
CA PRO A 203 28.00 -12.78 29.97
C PRO A 203 27.34 -11.99 31.13
N GLY A 204 28.08 -11.13 31.81
CA GLY A 204 27.62 -10.40 32.99
C GLY A 204 27.09 -11.33 34.08
N TYR A 205 25.91 -11.02 34.61
CA TYR A 205 25.18 -11.86 35.56
C TYR A 205 24.44 -13.03 34.91
N GLY A 206 24.51 -13.16 33.58
CA GLY A 206 23.88 -14.23 32.81
C GLY A 206 22.39 -14.00 32.57
N TYR A 207 22.03 -13.69 31.32
CA TYR A 207 20.63 -13.62 30.88
C TYR A 207 20.48 -14.12 29.44
N GLU A 208 19.31 -14.67 29.13
CA GLU A 208 19.00 -15.20 27.82
C GLU A 208 18.87 -14.04 26.80
N ALA A 209 19.69 -14.08 25.74
CA ALA A 209 19.71 -13.09 24.68
C ALA A 209 19.68 -13.77 23.30
N PRO A 210 19.47 -13.06 22.19
CA PRO A 210 19.53 -13.67 20.86
C PRO A 210 20.89 -14.34 20.56
N ASN A 211 21.98 -13.83 21.15
CA ASN A 211 23.36 -14.31 21.02
C ASN A 211 23.96 -14.88 22.33
N ALA A 212 23.15 -15.18 23.34
CA ALA A 212 23.62 -15.84 24.57
C ALA A 212 22.56 -16.79 25.13
N THR A 213 22.98 -17.98 25.55
CA THR A 213 22.08 -19.02 26.08
C THR A 213 22.75 -19.92 27.11
N GLN A 214 21.98 -20.43 28.08
CA GLN A 214 22.35 -21.59 28.92
C GLN A 214 21.82 -22.91 28.33
N GLU A 215 20.91 -22.85 27.37
CA GLU A 215 20.41 -24.04 26.69
C GLU A 215 21.56 -24.82 26.02
N THR A 216 21.61 -26.12 26.28
CA THR A 216 22.65 -27.04 25.78
C THR A 216 22.11 -28.08 24.82
N ASN A 217 20.79 -28.27 24.78
CA ASN A 217 20.15 -29.12 23.79
C ASN A 217 20.22 -28.46 22.40
N PRO A 218 20.90 -29.07 21.41
CA PRO A 218 21.06 -28.49 20.07
C PRO A 218 19.73 -28.13 19.38
N ASP A 219 18.64 -28.82 19.73
CA ASP A 219 17.32 -28.59 19.16
C ASP A 219 16.66 -27.29 19.67
N PHE A 220 17.09 -26.79 20.83
CA PHE A 220 16.52 -25.60 21.46
C PHE A 220 17.46 -24.39 21.45
N ILE A 221 18.70 -24.54 20.97
CA ILE A 221 19.60 -23.40 20.74
C ILE A 221 18.97 -22.44 19.72
N LYS A 222 18.81 -21.18 20.12
CA LYS A 222 18.12 -20.13 19.34
C LYS A 222 18.70 -19.91 17.94
N TRP A 223 20.01 -20.11 17.79
CA TRP A 223 20.72 -19.96 16.53
C TRP A 223 21.11 -21.28 15.87
N LYS A 224 20.43 -22.40 16.20
CA LYS A 224 20.74 -23.72 15.64
C LYS A 224 20.84 -23.75 14.10
N ASN A 225 20.02 -22.95 13.42
CA ASN A 225 20.00 -22.87 11.94
C ASN A 225 21.21 -22.12 11.33
N TRP A 226 22.05 -21.53 12.17
CA TRP A 226 23.32 -20.92 11.78
C TRP A 226 24.54 -21.80 12.08
N ILE A 227 24.42 -22.78 12.97
CA ILE A 227 25.54 -23.65 13.37
C ILE A 227 26.18 -24.31 12.14
N GLY A 228 27.50 -24.22 12.03
CA GLY A 228 28.27 -24.76 10.90
C GLY A 228 28.41 -23.81 9.71
N SER A 229 27.84 -22.59 9.78
CA SER A 229 27.99 -21.57 8.73
C SER A 229 28.67 -20.31 9.26
N SER A 230 29.57 -19.73 8.45
CA SER A 230 30.27 -18.47 8.77
C SER A 230 30.92 -18.46 10.17
N GLY A 231 31.49 -19.59 10.59
CA GLY A 231 32.13 -19.75 11.91
C GLY A 231 31.16 -19.82 13.09
N VAL A 232 29.84 -19.83 12.87
CA VAL A 232 28.85 -19.94 13.95
C VAL A 232 28.87 -21.35 14.54
N GLY A 233 28.91 -21.40 15.87
CA GLY A 233 28.94 -22.62 16.64
C GLY A 233 28.26 -22.44 18.01
N PHE A 234 28.74 -23.20 18.97
CA PHE A 234 28.27 -23.20 20.35
C PHE A 234 29.49 -23.08 21.26
N TYR A 235 29.92 -21.85 21.51
CA TYR A 235 31.16 -21.57 22.23
C TYR A 235 30.86 -21.20 23.66
N GLN A 236 31.43 -21.93 24.61
CA GLN A 236 31.29 -21.62 26.02
C GLN A 236 31.99 -20.29 26.33
N TYR A 237 31.38 -19.44 27.16
CA TYR A 237 32.10 -18.29 27.71
C TYR A 237 33.28 -18.78 28.58
N CYS A 238 34.34 -17.97 28.65
CA CYS A 238 35.54 -18.34 29.40
C CYS A 238 35.37 -18.17 30.93
N CYS A 239 36.41 -18.60 31.68
CA CYS A 239 36.74 -18.11 33.04
C CYS A 239 35.74 -18.39 34.18
N GLY A 240 35.31 -19.64 34.36
CA GLY A 240 34.68 -20.10 35.62
C GLY A 240 33.39 -19.35 36.04
N GLY A 241 32.90 -19.60 37.26
CA GLY A 241 31.71 -18.93 37.80
C GLY A 241 30.45 -19.08 36.94
N VAL A 242 29.61 -18.03 36.92
CA VAL A 242 28.37 -17.98 36.12
C VAL A 242 28.68 -18.19 34.64
N ALA A 243 29.77 -17.60 34.12
CA ALA A 243 30.10 -17.68 32.69
C ALA A 243 30.25 -19.10 32.15
N LYS A 244 30.68 -20.06 32.98
CA LYS A 244 30.83 -21.47 32.56
C LYS A 244 29.51 -22.13 32.12
N SER A 245 28.35 -21.67 32.57
CA SER A 245 27.07 -22.24 32.12
C SER A 245 26.49 -21.55 30.89
N TRP A 246 27.15 -20.51 30.36
CA TRP A 246 26.66 -19.73 29.22
C TRP A 246 27.44 -20.04 27.95
N TYR A 247 26.77 -19.84 26.82
CA TYR A 247 27.31 -20.04 25.48
C TYR A 247 26.95 -18.90 24.55
N LYS A 248 27.83 -18.65 23.58
CA LYS A 248 27.71 -17.64 22.51
C LYS A 248 27.85 -18.26 21.13
N PRO A 249 27.34 -17.59 20.08
CA PRO A 249 27.34 -18.12 18.73
C PRO A 249 28.68 -18.03 18.00
N HIS A 250 29.57 -17.13 18.40
CA HIS A 250 30.82 -16.86 17.66
C HIS A 250 31.95 -16.42 18.60
N ASN A 251 33.22 -16.51 18.13
CA ASN A 251 34.39 -16.03 18.88
C ASN A 251 34.94 -14.68 18.37
N PHE A 252 34.45 -14.21 17.24
CA PHE A 252 34.84 -12.95 16.59
C PHE A 252 33.59 -12.19 16.16
N CYS A 253 33.10 -11.32 17.03
CA CYS A 253 31.87 -10.57 16.82
C CYS A 253 32.08 -9.16 17.34
N LYS A 254 31.37 -8.18 16.79
CA LYS A 254 31.31 -6.82 17.35
C LYS A 254 30.93 -6.83 18.84
N MET A 255 30.08 -7.78 19.27
CA MET A 255 29.70 -7.96 20.67
C MET A 255 30.83 -8.55 21.55
N GLN A 256 31.95 -8.95 20.96
CA GLN A 256 33.13 -9.47 21.68
C GLN A 256 34.34 -8.54 21.56
N TYR A 257 34.58 -8.02 20.36
CA TYR A 257 35.73 -7.21 20.03
C TYR A 257 35.33 -6.08 19.09
N LEU A 258 35.83 -4.88 19.36
CA LEU A 258 35.73 -3.74 18.45
C LEU A 258 36.51 -4.02 17.16
N GLY A 259 36.12 -3.39 16.05
CA GLY A 259 36.75 -3.58 14.74
C GLY A 259 36.35 -4.87 14.01
N TYR A 260 35.52 -5.72 14.63
CA TYR A 260 34.89 -6.85 13.96
C TYR A 260 33.44 -6.52 13.56
N ASP A 261 32.96 -7.19 12.53
CA ASP A 261 31.55 -7.23 12.15
C ASP A 261 30.71 -7.96 13.21
N TYR A 262 29.40 -7.68 13.25
CA TYR A 262 28.47 -8.57 13.95
C TYR A 262 28.53 -9.98 13.34
N CYS A 263 28.51 -11.00 14.20
CA CYS A 263 28.36 -12.38 13.73
C CYS A 263 26.98 -12.59 13.07
N ALA A 264 26.81 -13.65 12.30
CA ALA A 264 25.56 -13.90 11.57
C ALA A 264 24.31 -13.96 12.48
N VAL A 265 24.46 -14.43 13.72
CA VAL A 265 23.39 -14.49 14.72
C VAL A 265 23.00 -13.10 15.21
N CYS A 266 23.98 -12.24 15.49
CA CYS A 266 23.75 -10.84 15.83
C CYS A 266 23.13 -10.08 14.66
N LYS A 267 23.61 -10.29 13.43
CA LYS A 267 23.01 -9.70 12.22
C LYS A 267 21.55 -10.12 12.05
N GLN A 268 21.20 -11.37 12.31
CA GLN A 268 19.81 -11.82 12.28
C GLN A 268 18.96 -11.09 13.32
N ALA A 269 19.41 -11.02 14.57
CA ALA A 269 18.66 -10.38 15.65
C ALA A 269 18.41 -8.88 15.37
N ILE A 270 19.44 -8.18 14.88
CA ILE A 270 19.31 -6.79 14.46
C ILE A 270 18.34 -6.70 13.28
N THR A 271 18.48 -7.53 12.25
CA THR A 271 17.58 -7.50 11.08
C THR A 271 16.11 -7.72 11.48
N LEU A 272 15.83 -8.69 12.35
CA LEU A 272 14.47 -8.91 12.88
C LEU A 272 13.95 -7.69 13.64
N SER A 273 14.82 -7.01 14.41
CA SER A 273 14.46 -5.78 15.13
C SER A 273 14.18 -4.62 14.17
N ILE A 274 14.93 -4.52 13.06
CA ILE A 274 14.65 -3.56 11.98
C ILE A 274 13.26 -3.82 11.39
N LEU A 275 12.97 -5.06 11.01
CA LEU A 275 11.67 -5.41 10.42
C LEU A 275 10.51 -5.19 11.39
N GLN A 276 10.70 -5.51 12.68
CA GLN A 276 9.69 -5.26 13.70
C GLN A 276 9.41 -3.77 13.89
N LYS A 277 10.46 -2.95 14.03
CA LYS A 277 10.33 -1.51 14.23
C LYS A 277 9.78 -0.80 13.00
N PHE A 278 10.24 -1.18 11.81
CA PHE A 278 9.74 -0.61 10.56
C PHE A 278 8.31 -1.07 10.25
N GLY A 279 7.97 -2.31 10.57
CA GLY A 279 6.68 -2.91 10.27
C GLY A 279 6.50 -3.18 8.77
N THR A 280 5.30 -2.92 8.24
CA THR A 280 4.98 -3.27 6.85
C THR A 280 5.86 -2.55 5.82
N PRO A 281 6.43 -3.25 4.83
CA PRO A 281 7.13 -2.64 3.69
C PRO A 281 6.17 -2.13 2.62
N ILE A 282 4.85 -2.33 2.78
CA ILE A 282 3.85 -1.86 1.82
C ILE A 282 3.55 -0.39 2.11
N ALA A 283 4.12 0.50 1.29
CA ALA A 283 3.94 1.95 1.43
C ALA A 283 2.52 2.39 1.02
N SER A 284 2.02 1.82 -0.07
CA SER A 284 0.67 2.05 -0.58
C SER A 284 0.32 0.99 -1.62
N TYR A 285 -0.95 0.91 -1.97
CA TYR A 285 -1.44 -0.02 -2.97
C TYR A 285 -2.62 0.58 -3.75
N LEU A 286 -2.81 0.08 -4.96
CA LEU A 286 -3.88 0.43 -5.88
C LEU A 286 -4.60 -0.86 -6.30
N PRO A 287 -5.95 -0.88 -6.36
CA PRO A 287 -6.88 0.12 -5.84
C PRO A 287 -6.75 0.30 -4.32
N SER A 288 -6.95 1.53 -3.82
CA SER A 288 -6.87 1.80 -2.38
C SER A 288 -8.08 1.26 -1.61
N SER A 289 -9.23 1.13 -2.27
CA SER A 289 -10.41 0.45 -1.74
C SER A 289 -10.17 -1.06 -1.67
N SER A 290 -10.59 -1.69 -0.57
CA SER A 290 -10.59 -3.16 -0.42
C SER A 290 -11.67 -3.85 -1.24
N SER A 291 -12.67 -3.11 -1.74
CA SER A 291 -13.73 -3.63 -2.59
C SER A 291 -13.67 -2.97 -3.95
N VAL A 292 -13.66 -3.78 -5.01
CA VAL A 292 -13.51 -3.33 -6.40
C VAL A 292 -14.58 -4.00 -7.25
N SER A 293 -15.34 -3.23 -8.02
CA SER A 293 -16.32 -3.78 -8.98
C SER A 293 -15.74 -3.77 -10.39
N LEU A 294 -15.83 -4.92 -11.07
CA LEU A 294 -15.41 -5.10 -12.46
C LEU A 294 -16.61 -5.51 -13.32
N SER A 295 -16.65 -5.06 -14.57
CA SER A 295 -17.69 -5.42 -15.53
C SER A 295 -17.11 -5.79 -16.90
N VAL A 296 -16.24 -4.96 -17.49
CA VAL A 296 -15.69 -5.17 -18.84
C VAL A 296 -14.20 -4.93 -18.98
N ASP A 297 -13.65 -3.94 -18.29
CA ASP A 297 -12.23 -3.60 -18.44
C ASP A 297 -11.35 -4.27 -17.37
N PRO A 298 -10.13 -4.73 -17.74
CA PRO A 298 -9.16 -5.21 -16.77
C PRO A 298 -8.76 -4.13 -15.77
N VAL A 299 -8.59 -4.51 -14.51
CA VAL A 299 -8.16 -3.59 -13.45
C VAL A 299 -6.72 -3.90 -13.03
N LYS A 300 -5.92 -2.83 -12.93
CA LYS A 300 -4.54 -2.91 -12.48
C LYS A 300 -4.46 -2.88 -10.96
N PHE A 301 -3.85 -3.91 -10.39
CA PHE A 301 -3.47 -3.96 -8.99
C PHE A 301 -1.98 -3.69 -8.88
N LYS A 302 -1.58 -2.80 -7.98
CA LYS A 302 -0.19 -2.36 -7.84
C LYS A 302 0.16 -2.13 -6.37
N LEU A 303 1.37 -2.51 -6.00
CA LEU A 303 2.03 -2.15 -4.75
C LEU A 303 3.08 -1.08 -5.02
N ASN A 304 3.21 -0.15 -4.08
CA ASN A 304 4.42 0.65 -3.90
C ASN A 304 5.08 0.15 -2.61
N LEU A 305 6.33 -0.29 -2.70
CA LEU A 305 7.05 -0.94 -1.60
C LEU A 305 8.24 -0.10 -1.15
N TYR A 306 8.46 0.00 0.15
CA TYR A 306 9.74 0.40 0.72
C TYR A 306 10.70 -0.76 0.56
N LYS A 307 11.64 -0.67 -0.38
CA LYS A 307 12.60 -1.74 -0.67
C LYS A 307 13.89 -1.53 0.13
N PRO A 308 14.47 -2.60 0.70
CA PRO A 308 15.83 -2.55 1.23
C PRO A 308 16.82 -2.16 0.12
N ALA A 309 18.03 -1.75 0.50
CA ALA A 309 19.05 -1.25 -0.43
C ALA A 309 19.34 -2.25 -1.56
N GLN A 310 19.33 -3.54 -1.24
CA GLN A 310 19.19 -4.62 -2.21
C GLN A 310 17.80 -5.22 -2.07
N ASN A 311 17.05 -5.30 -3.17
CA ASN A 311 15.66 -5.75 -3.09
C ASN A 311 15.54 -7.26 -2.77
N THR A 312 15.36 -7.56 -1.49
CA THR A 312 15.08 -8.90 -0.97
C THR A 312 13.58 -9.17 -0.79
N LEU A 313 12.71 -8.19 -1.04
CA LEU A 313 11.27 -8.42 -0.98
C LEU A 313 10.80 -9.33 -2.11
N ARG A 314 9.93 -10.27 -1.79
CA ARG A 314 9.28 -11.19 -2.71
C ARG A 314 7.77 -11.07 -2.54
N THR A 315 7.07 -11.03 -3.66
CA THR A 315 5.62 -10.90 -3.69
C THR A 315 4.98 -12.18 -4.21
N LYS A 316 3.80 -12.52 -3.72
CA LYS A 316 2.98 -13.64 -4.20
C LYS A 316 1.53 -13.19 -4.31
N TRP A 317 0.99 -13.19 -5.53
CA TRP A 317 -0.39 -12.81 -5.84
C TRP A 317 -1.24 -14.06 -5.93
N ILE A 318 -2.33 -14.09 -5.18
CA ILE A 318 -3.21 -15.24 -4.99
C ILE A 318 -4.63 -14.81 -5.34
N LEU A 319 -5.22 -15.37 -6.39
CA LEU A 319 -6.60 -15.15 -6.79
C LEU A 319 -7.41 -16.41 -6.46
N ASN A 320 -8.43 -16.28 -5.61
CA ASN A 320 -9.30 -17.39 -5.18
C ASN A 320 -8.52 -18.62 -4.67
N GLY A 321 -7.43 -18.37 -3.92
CA GLY A 321 -6.55 -19.42 -3.39
C GLY A 321 -5.47 -19.93 -4.36
N VAL A 322 -5.49 -19.51 -5.63
CA VAL A 322 -4.52 -19.92 -6.66
C VAL A 322 -3.43 -18.87 -6.84
N ASN A 323 -2.17 -19.28 -6.79
CA ASN A 323 -1.05 -18.38 -7.09
C ASN A 323 -1.00 -18.02 -8.58
N ILE A 324 -1.18 -16.75 -8.92
CA ILE A 324 -1.24 -16.26 -10.31
C ILE A 324 0.02 -15.49 -10.74
N ALA A 325 0.79 -14.96 -9.79
CA ALA A 325 2.04 -14.25 -10.10
C ALA A 325 2.96 -14.16 -8.88
N THR A 326 4.28 -14.17 -9.13
CA THR A 326 5.30 -13.94 -8.11
C THR A 326 6.27 -12.85 -8.54
N ASN A 327 6.90 -12.18 -7.57
CA ASN A 327 7.97 -11.19 -7.79
C ASN A 327 7.58 -10.07 -8.77
N LYS A 328 6.34 -9.60 -8.68
CA LYS A 328 5.80 -8.50 -9.47
C LYS A 328 5.14 -7.49 -8.54
N ASP A 329 5.51 -6.23 -8.69
CA ASP A 329 4.90 -5.14 -7.93
C ASP A 329 3.50 -4.79 -8.47
N SER A 330 3.11 -5.28 -9.64
CA SER A 330 1.75 -5.08 -10.19
C SER A 330 1.30 -6.23 -11.07
N ILE A 331 -0.02 -6.42 -11.11
CA ILE A 331 -0.70 -7.35 -12.02
C ILE A 331 -1.91 -6.64 -12.66
N LEU A 332 -2.40 -7.20 -13.77
CA LEU A 332 -3.69 -6.87 -14.37
C LEU A 332 -4.60 -8.07 -14.14
N ILE A 333 -5.80 -7.82 -13.59
CA ILE A 333 -6.85 -8.82 -13.47
C ILE A 333 -7.86 -8.57 -14.57
N ASP A 334 -8.00 -9.55 -15.44
CA ASP A 334 -8.97 -9.55 -16.52
C ASP A 334 -10.30 -10.16 -16.02
N PRO A 335 -11.48 -9.61 -16.39
CA PRO A 335 -12.77 -10.19 -16.03
C PRO A 335 -12.90 -11.69 -16.33
N HIS A 336 -12.27 -12.19 -17.40
CA HIS A 336 -12.32 -13.61 -17.77
C HIS A 336 -11.61 -14.55 -16.76
N GLN A 337 -10.82 -14.01 -15.84
CA GLN A 337 -10.16 -14.78 -14.78
C GLN A 337 -11.03 -14.93 -13.53
N LEU A 338 -12.15 -14.21 -13.47
CA LEU A 338 -13.00 -14.11 -12.30
C LEU A 338 -14.22 -15.03 -12.43
N MET A 339 -14.70 -15.50 -11.29
CA MET A 339 -16.00 -16.17 -11.19
C MET A 339 -17.10 -15.11 -11.06
N PRO A 340 -18.33 -15.36 -11.53
CA PRO A 340 -19.45 -14.44 -11.28
C PRO A 340 -19.62 -14.16 -9.77
N GLY A 341 -19.82 -12.88 -9.41
CA GLY A 341 -19.91 -12.44 -8.02
C GLY A 341 -18.55 -12.15 -7.39
N ASP A 342 -18.40 -12.47 -6.10
CA ASP A 342 -17.23 -12.08 -5.31
C ASP A 342 -16.03 -13.01 -5.52
N ASN A 343 -14.87 -12.40 -5.76
CA ASN A 343 -13.57 -13.06 -5.88
C ASN A 343 -12.61 -12.46 -4.86
N SER A 344 -11.73 -13.28 -4.30
CA SER A 344 -10.71 -12.84 -3.35
C SER A 344 -9.36 -12.72 -4.04
N LEU A 345 -8.77 -11.53 -4.04
CA LEU A 345 -7.40 -11.29 -4.46
C LEU A 345 -6.55 -10.90 -3.24
N THR A 346 -5.52 -11.68 -2.97
CA THR A 346 -4.54 -11.39 -1.91
C THR A 346 -3.16 -11.24 -2.53
N VAL A 347 -2.40 -10.25 -2.08
CA VAL A 347 -0.95 -10.22 -2.29
C VAL A 347 -0.22 -10.33 -0.98
N GLN A 348 0.75 -11.24 -0.92
CA GLN A 348 1.65 -11.44 0.20
C GLN A 348 3.03 -10.86 -0.15
N VAL A 349 3.66 -10.17 0.79
CA VAL A 349 4.99 -9.57 0.67
C VAL A 349 5.84 -10.05 1.84
N LEU A 350 6.97 -10.69 1.52
CA LEU A 350 7.93 -11.21 2.49
C LEU A 350 9.34 -10.72 2.13
N ASP A 351 10.11 -10.31 3.12
CA ASP A 351 11.55 -10.10 2.96
C ASP A 351 12.27 -11.46 3.01
N THR A 352 12.86 -11.90 1.89
CA THR A 352 13.60 -13.17 1.84
C THR A 352 15.10 -12.98 2.01
N THR A 353 15.52 -11.98 2.78
CA THR A 353 16.93 -11.72 3.08
C THR A 353 17.63 -12.97 3.60
N SER A 354 18.87 -13.19 3.16
CA SER A 354 19.70 -14.29 3.65
C SER A 354 20.22 -14.05 5.08
N LEU A 355 20.02 -12.85 5.63
CA LEU A 355 20.38 -12.48 7.00
C LEU A 355 19.46 -13.09 8.06
N ILE A 356 18.35 -13.72 7.66
CA ILE A 356 17.42 -14.39 8.57
C ILE A 356 17.29 -15.87 8.21
N ARG A 357 17.47 -16.74 9.20
CA ARG A 357 17.20 -18.19 9.15
C ARG A 357 16.27 -18.65 10.27
N ALA A 358 15.51 -17.71 10.83
CA ALA A 358 14.48 -17.99 11.82
C ALA A 358 13.26 -18.67 11.14
N PRO A 359 12.85 -19.90 11.53
CA PRO A 359 11.79 -20.63 10.83
C PRO A 359 10.40 -19.99 11.00
N TRP A 360 10.20 -19.17 12.02
CA TRP A 360 8.98 -18.39 12.22
C TRP A 360 8.95 -17.09 11.40
N HIS A 361 10.03 -16.72 10.70
CA HIS A 361 10.13 -15.44 10.00
C HIS A 361 9.04 -15.26 8.95
N GLU A 362 8.86 -16.25 8.07
CA GLU A 362 7.82 -16.23 7.03
C GLU A 362 6.42 -16.10 7.63
N ALA A 363 6.13 -16.83 8.71
CA ALA A 363 4.83 -16.80 9.37
C ALA A 363 4.53 -15.46 10.06
N THR A 364 5.55 -14.74 10.54
CA THR A 364 5.39 -13.53 11.37
C THR A 364 5.67 -12.22 10.64
N ASN A 365 6.39 -12.25 9.51
CA ASN A 365 6.81 -11.07 8.76
C ASN A 365 6.31 -11.07 7.31
N THR A 366 5.27 -11.86 7.02
CA THR A 366 4.53 -11.75 5.76
C THR A 366 3.44 -10.70 5.91
N HIS A 367 3.53 -9.64 5.11
CA HIS A 367 2.51 -8.58 5.04
C HIS A 367 1.57 -8.83 3.88
N SER A 368 0.28 -8.56 4.07
CA SER A 368 -0.72 -8.84 3.04
C SER A 368 -1.64 -7.66 2.76
N VAL A 369 -2.08 -7.54 1.51
CA VAL A 369 -3.23 -6.71 1.12
C VAL A 369 -4.27 -7.63 0.51
N ASN A 370 -5.53 -7.42 0.87
CA ASN A 370 -6.66 -8.22 0.42
C ASN A 370 -7.67 -7.31 -0.28
N TRP A 371 -8.15 -7.75 -1.44
CA TRP A 371 -9.24 -7.16 -2.17
C TRP A 371 -10.35 -8.17 -2.40
N THR A 372 -11.58 -7.72 -2.27
CA THR A 372 -12.76 -8.39 -2.81
C THR A 372 -13.09 -7.77 -4.15
N ILE A 373 -13.03 -8.58 -5.21
CA ILE A 373 -13.35 -8.18 -6.58
C ILE A 373 -14.72 -8.74 -6.92
N ASN A 374 -15.72 -7.86 -7.02
CA ASN A 374 -17.06 -8.25 -7.46
C ASN A 374 -17.13 -8.16 -8.99
N LEU A 375 -17.24 -9.31 -9.66
CA LEU A 375 -17.54 -9.37 -11.08
C LEU A 375 -19.06 -9.29 -11.28
N CYS A 376 -19.51 -8.15 -11.81
CA CYS A 376 -20.90 -7.91 -12.18
C CYS A 376 -21.05 -8.12 -13.69
N GLU A 377 -21.63 -9.24 -14.12
CA GLU A 377 -21.77 -9.57 -15.54
C GLU A 377 -22.89 -8.74 -16.20
N ILE A 378 -22.57 -8.06 -17.30
CA ILE A 378 -23.61 -7.44 -18.15
C ILE A 378 -24.40 -8.52 -18.91
N PRO A 379 -25.62 -8.23 -19.37
CA PRO A 379 -26.40 -9.17 -20.17
C PRO A 379 -25.66 -9.58 -21.45
N ASN A 380 -25.83 -10.83 -21.86
CA ASN A 380 -25.23 -11.33 -23.09
C ASN A 380 -25.76 -10.58 -24.33
N ALA A 381 -25.08 -10.75 -25.48
CA ALA A 381 -25.58 -10.24 -26.75
C ALA A 381 -26.99 -10.77 -27.04
N ALA A 382 -27.88 -9.88 -27.49
CA ALA A 382 -29.22 -10.26 -27.89
C ALA A 382 -29.21 -11.22 -29.07
N GLY A 383 -30.10 -12.22 -29.04
CA GLY A 383 -30.32 -13.13 -30.18
C GLY A 383 -31.08 -12.45 -31.33
N THR A 384 -31.28 -13.18 -32.42
CA THR A 384 -32.01 -12.69 -33.59
C THR A 384 -33.45 -12.31 -33.26
N ILE A 385 -33.86 -11.11 -33.67
CA ILE A 385 -35.26 -10.65 -33.58
C ILE A 385 -36.08 -11.40 -34.64
N VAL A 386 -37.21 -11.96 -34.21
CA VAL A 386 -38.20 -12.63 -35.05
C VAL A 386 -39.45 -11.75 -35.13
N GLY A 387 -39.88 -11.42 -36.34
CA GLY A 387 -41.09 -10.65 -36.64
C GLY A 387 -41.19 -10.37 -38.14
N SER A 388 -42.23 -9.64 -38.57
CA SER A 388 -42.38 -9.29 -39.99
C SER A 388 -41.36 -8.23 -40.41
N SER A 389 -40.68 -8.46 -41.54
CA SER A 389 -39.74 -7.51 -42.14
C SER A 389 -40.40 -6.47 -43.03
N THR A 390 -41.68 -6.66 -43.39
CA THR A 390 -42.46 -5.72 -44.20
C THR A 390 -43.81 -5.45 -43.53
N ILE A 391 -44.15 -4.17 -43.39
CA ILE A 391 -45.32 -3.68 -42.66
C ILE A 391 -45.96 -2.53 -43.42
N CYS A 392 -47.27 -2.33 -43.26
CA CYS A 392 -47.95 -1.13 -43.72
C CYS A 392 -48.33 -0.20 -42.58
N GLN A 393 -48.34 1.10 -42.88
CA GLN A 393 -48.88 2.13 -41.99
C GLN A 393 -50.31 1.78 -41.56
N GLY A 394 -50.62 2.03 -40.29
CA GLY A 394 -51.90 1.71 -39.65
C GLY A 394 -51.98 0.29 -39.06
N GLN A 395 -50.99 -0.58 -39.28
CA GLN A 395 -50.99 -1.91 -38.66
C GLN A 395 -50.67 -1.85 -37.16
N THR A 396 -51.46 -2.53 -36.35
CA THR A 396 -51.34 -2.55 -34.88
C THR A 396 -51.02 -3.95 -34.36
N SER A 397 -50.43 -4.03 -33.18
CA SER A 397 -50.19 -5.27 -32.43
C SER A 397 -49.30 -6.28 -33.16
N ILE A 398 -48.29 -5.78 -33.89
CA ILE A 398 -47.28 -6.62 -34.55
C ILE A 398 -46.29 -7.12 -33.51
N ASN A 399 -46.17 -8.45 -33.40
CA ASN A 399 -45.29 -9.08 -32.42
C ASN A 399 -43.85 -9.20 -32.93
N TYR A 400 -42.90 -8.71 -32.14
CA TYR A 400 -41.47 -8.95 -32.29
C TYR A 400 -40.94 -9.64 -31.04
N THR A 401 -40.14 -10.69 -31.21
CA THR A 401 -39.60 -11.45 -30.08
C THR A 401 -38.16 -11.89 -30.31
N ILE A 402 -37.42 -12.08 -29.23
CA ILE A 402 -36.10 -12.71 -29.19
C ILE A 402 -36.09 -13.85 -28.16
N PRO A 403 -35.15 -14.80 -28.26
CA PRO A 403 -34.83 -15.68 -27.14
C PRO A 403 -34.48 -14.88 -25.87
N THR A 404 -34.70 -15.45 -24.69
CA THR A 404 -34.30 -14.82 -23.43
C THR A 404 -32.79 -14.60 -23.39
N ILE A 405 -32.35 -13.42 -22.95
CA ILE A 405 -30.94 -13.06 -22.84
C ILE A 405 -30.42 -13.46 -21.45
N PRO A 406 -29.40 -14.33 -21.34
CA PRO A 406 -28.74 -14.62 -20.06
C PRO A 406 -28.25 -13.35 -19.36
N ASN A 407 -28.31 -13.35 -18.02
CA ASN A 407 -27.97 -12.22 -17.16
C ASN A 407 -28.84 -10.95 -17.35
N SER A 408 -29.92 -11.00 -18.14
CA SER A 408 -30.85 -9.89 -18.31
C SER A 408 -31.97 -9.90 -17.28
N THR A 409 -32.25 -8.76 -16.63
CA THR A 409 -33.43 -8.58 -15.76
C THR A 409 -34.53 -7.76 -16.43
N SER A 410 -34.23 -7.08 -17.53
CA SER A 410 -35.16 -6.25 -18.30
C SER A 410 -34.68 -6.07 -19.74
N TYR A 411 -35.54 -5.64 -20.65
CA TYR A 411 -35.20 -5.43 -22.06
C TYR A 411 -35.45 -3.98 -22.44
N ILE A 412 -34.58 -3.45 -23.29
CA ILE A 412 -34.75 -2.12 -23.90
C ILE A 412 -35.00 -2.33 -25.38
N TRP A 413 -36.20 -1.95 -25.82
CA TRP A 413 -36.59 -1.92 -27.22
C TRP A 413 -36.52 -0.49 -27.75
N THR A 414 -35.95 -0.32 -28.95
CA THR A 414 -35.98 0.94 -29.71
C THR A 414 -36.70 0.69 -31.03
N LEU A 415 -37.62 1.59 -31.38
CA LEU A 415 -38.48 1.48 -32.56
C LEU A 415 -38.17 2.61 -33.54
N PRO A 416 -38.46 2.41 -34.85
CA PRO A 416 -38.31 3.47 -35.85
C PRO A 416 -39.32 4.60 -35.63
N ILE A 417 -39.07 5.74 -36.26
CA ILE A 417 -39.96 6.92 -36.15
C ILE A 417 -41.38 6.56 -36.62
N GLY A 418 -42.38 6.98 -35.83
CA GLY A 418 -43.80 6.76 -36.09
C GLY A 418 -44.32 5.37 -35.73
N ALA A 419 -43.44 4.45 -35.28
CA ALA A 419 -43.83 3.24 -34.58
C ALA A 419 -43.88 3.47 -33.06
N SER A 420 -44.78 2.78 -32.36
CA SER A 420 -44.94 2.85 -30.91
C SER A 420 -45.13 1.49 -30.29
N GLY A 421 -44.64 1.32 -29.07
CA GLY A 421 -44.73 0.08 -28.32
C GLY A 421 -43.83 0.18 -27.09
N MET A 422 -44.19 -0.53 -26.02
CA MET A 422 -43.37 -0.59 -24.80
C MET A 422 -43.35 -2.02 -24.30
N SER A 423 -42.16 -2.51 -23.97
CA SER A 423 -41.99 -3.78 -23.27
C SER A 423 -40.68 -3.78 -22.52
N SER A 424 -40.68 -4.46 -21.38
CA SER A 424 -39.49 -4.78 -20.60
C SER A 424 -39.16 -6.27 -20.64
N THR A 425 -39.79 -7.03 -21.54
CA THR A 425 -39.60 -8.48 -21.71
C THR A 425 -38.96 -8.80 -23.08
N ASN A 426 -38.69 -10.08 -23.34
CA ASN A 426 -38.12 -10.57 -24.59
C ASN A 426 -39.11 -10.53 -25.78
N THR A 427 -40.31 -9.96 -25.60
CA THR A 427 -41.32 -9.77 -26.64
C THR A 427 -41.90 -8.38 -26.56
N ILE A 428 -42.23 -7.77 -27.70
CA ILE A 428 -42.89 -6.47 -27.79
C ILE A 428 -43.99 -6.51 -28.84
N LEU A 429 -45.12 -5.86 -28.54
CA LEU A 429 -46.15 -5.54 -29.51
C LEU A 429 -45.92 -4.11 -30.01
N VAL A 430 -45.88 -3.94 -31.33
CA VAL A 430 -45.57 -2.68 -32.00
C VAL A 430 -46.75 -2.26 -32.87
N ASP A 431 -47.13 -1.00 -32.74
CA ASP A 431 -48.09 -0.32 -33.59
C ASP A 431 -47.34 0.60 -34.56
N PHE A 432 -47.59 0.45 -35.85
CA PHE A 432 -47.02 1.28 -36.91
C PHE A 432 -48.05 2.31 -37.33
N GLY A 433 -47.99 3.51 -36.73
CA GLY A 433 -48.96 4.57 -37.03
C GLY A 433 -48.90 5.06 -38.48
N ASN A 434 -49.81 5.97 -38.84
CA ASN A 434 -49.90 6.54 -40.19
C ASN A 434 -48.68 7.39 -40.61
N LEU A 435 -47.76 7.68 -39.69
CA LEU A 435 -46.51 8.40 -39.93
C LEU A 435 -45.28 7.50 -39.75
N ALA A 436 -45.47 6.19 -39.62
CA ALA A 436 -44.37 5.24 -39.49
C ALA A 436 -43.51 5.20 -40.75
N VAL A 437 -42.19 5.17 -40.57
CA VAL A 437 -41.20 5.08 -41.66
C VAL A 437 -40.31 3.85 -41.47
N SER A 438 -39.73 3.35 -42.57
CA SER A 438 -38.75 2.26 -42.52
C SER A 438 -37.57 2.61 -41.61
N GLY A 439 -37.06 1.62 -40.90
CA GLY A 439 -35.92 1.79 -40.01
C GLY A 439 -35.65 0.55 -39.18
N ASP A 440 -34.87 0.73 -38.12
CA ASP A 440 -34.40 -0.38 -37.31
C ASP A 440 -35.26 -0.54 -36.05
N ILE A 441 -35.65 -1.79 -35.79
CA ILE A 441 -36.05 -2.25 -34.46
C ILE A 441 -34.81 -2.81 -33.80
N THR A 442 -34.47 -2.32 -32.61
CA THR A 442 -33.35 -2.86 -31.84
C THR A 442 -33.80 -3.33 -30.47
N VAL A 443 -33.15 -4.38 -29.97
CA VAL A 443 -33.36 -4.87 -28.60
C VAL A 443 -32.05 -5.23 -27.95
N ARG A 444 -31.90 -4.88 -26.67
CA ARG A 444 -30.79 -5.31 -25.81
C ARG A 444 -31.30 -5.70 -24.43
N GLY A 445 -30.57 -6.59 -23.77
CA GLY A 445 -30.80 -6.90 -22.36
C GLY A 445 -30.22 -5.82 -21.45
N LYS A 446 -30.84 -5.63 -20.29
CA LYS A 446 -30.38 -4.74 -19.23
C LYS A 446 -30.49 -5.40 -17.86
N ASN A 447 -29.47 -5.19 -17.03
CA ASN A 447 -29.48 -5.52 -15.61
C ASN A 447 -28.86 -4.38 -14.79
N ALA A 448 -28.60 -4.61 -13.49
CA ALA A 448 -27.97 -3.63 -12.61
C ALA A 448 -26.51 -3.32 -12.98
N CYS A 449 -25.81 -4.24 -13.65
CA CYS A 449 -24.42 -4.10 -14.08
C CYS A 449 -24.28 -3.27 -15.36
N GLY A 450 -25.29 -3.27 -16.24
CA GLY A 450 -25.28 -2.51 -17.48
C GLY A 450 -26.17 -3.08 -18.57
N GLU A 451 -25.84 -2.73 -19.81
CA GLU A 451 -26.58 -3.09 -21.03
C GLU A 451 -25.71 -3.98 -21.92
N GLY A 452 -26.32 -5.05 -22.44
CA GLY A 452 -25.66 -5.94 -23.39
C GLY A 452 -25.64 -5.38 -24.82
N SER A 453 -24.99 -6.11 -25.72
CA SER A 453 -25.00 -5.79 -27.15
C SER A 453 -26.41 -5.96 -27.75
N ALA A 454 -26.83 -5.00 -28.56
CA ALA A 454 -28.14 -5.02 -29.21
C ALA A 454 -28.18 -5.92 -30.44
N ALA A 455 -29.33 -6.54 -30.65
CA ALA A 455 -29.74 -7.08 -31.94
C ALA A 455 -30.44 -5.97 -32.74
N VAL A 456 -30.29 -6.03 -34.06
CA VAL A 456 -30.85 -5.07 -35.01
C VAL A 456 -31.70 -5.83 -36.02
N PHE A 457 -32.90 -5.33 -36.29
CA PHE A 457 -33.84 -5.87 -37.27
C PHE A 457 -34.40 -4.75 -38.12
N GLN A 458 -34.16 -4.81 -39.42
CA GLN A 458 -34.64 -3.79 -40.36
C GLN A 458 -36.08 -4.09 -40.74
N VAL A 459 -36.96 -3.11 -40.59
CA VAL A 459 -38.35 -3.18 -41.03
C VAL A 459 -38.61 -2.17 -42.14
N ALA A 460 -39.19 -2.65 -43.24
CA ALA A 460 -39.66 -1.81 -44.33
C ALA A 460 -41.13 -1.45 -44.10
N VAL A 461 -41.42 -0.16 -44.00
CA VAL A 461 -42.77 0.38 -43.78
C VAL A 461 -43.28 1.01 -45.07
N TYR A 462 -44.44 0.54 -45.53
CA TYR A 462 -45.11 1.03 -46.72
C TYR A 462 -46.34 1.86 -46.36
N ASN A 463 -46.58 2.92 -47.11
CA ASN A 463 -47.74 3.80 -46.95
C ASN A 463 -49.06 3.15 -47.40
N SER A 464 -48.99 2.22 -48.35
CA SER A 464 -50.15 1.49 -48.86
C SER A 464 -49.82 0.06 -49.21
N MET A 465 -50.86 -0.76 -49.29
CA MET A 465 -50.75 -2.14 -49.74
C MET A 465 -50.58 -2.18 -51.26
N GLN A 466 -49.48 -2.75 -51.73
CA GLN A 466 -49.18 -2.80 -53.17
C GLN A 466 -48.43 -4.08 -53.53
N THR A 467 -48.49 -4.47 -54.81
CA THR A 467 -47.66 -5.58 -55.28
C THR A 467 -46.20 -5.15 -55.35
N ILE A 468 -45.29 -5.92 -54.75
CA ILE A 468 -43.84 -5.67 -54.77
C ILE A 468 -43.09 -6.61 -55.73
N LYS A 469 -43.77 -7.64 -56.23
CA LYS A 469 -43.31 -8.57 -57.27
C LYS A 469 -44.50 -9.21 -57.96
N SER A 470 -44.29 -9.81 -59.14
CA SER A 470 -45.28 -10.70 -59.75
C SER A 470 -45.49 -11.98 -58.93
N GLY A 471 -46.70 -12.53 -58.94
CA GLY A 471 -47.02 -13.77 -58.23
C GLY A 471 -48.51 -13.95 -57.96
N ASN A 472 -48.85 -14.90 -57.09
CA ASN A 472 -50.24 -15.22 -56.77
C ASN A 472 -50.82 -14.25 -55.72
N TRP A 473 -52.09 -13.86 -55.88
CA TRP A 473 -52.81 -13.04 -54.89
C TRP A 473 -52.71 -13.57 -53.46
N SER A 474 -52.83 -14.89 -53.30
CA SER A 474 -52.83 -15.55 -52.01
C SER A 474 -51.43 -15.74 -51.40
N ASP A 475 -50.37 -15.31 -52.09
CA ASP A 475 -49.01 -15.29 -51.56
C ASP A 475 -48.77 -13.96 -50.81
N PRO A 476 -48.63 -13.97 -49.47
CA PRO A 476 -48.36 -12.77 -48.67
C PRO A 476 -47.11 -12.01 -49.12
N SER A 477 -46.12 -12.69 -49.69
CA SER A 477 -44.86 -12.09 -50.10
C SER A 477 -44.96 -11.27 -51.39
N VAL A 478 -46.09 -11.35 -52.09
CA VAL A 478 -46.41 -10.48 -53.23
C VAL A 478 -46.79 -9.08 -52.77
N TRP A 479 -47.27 -8.93 -51.53
CA TRP A 479 -47.83 -7.69 -51.02
C TRP A 479 -46.87 -6.97 -50.08
N SER A 480 -46.78 -5.65 -50.23
CA SER A 480 -45.92 -4.76 -49.42
C SER A 480 -46.18 -4.87 -47.91
N CYS A 481 -47.40 -5.21 -47.49
CA CYS A 481 -47.75 -5.36 -46.08
C CYS A 481 -47.45 -6.76 -45.50
N GLY A 482 -46.81 -7.65 -46.26
CA GLY A 482 -46.45 -9.01 -45.81
C GLY A 482 -47.64 -9.91 -45.47
N ARG A 483 -48.86 -9.56 -45.92
CA ARG A 483 -50.10 -10.33 -45.73
C ARG A 483 -50.95 -10.27 -46.99
N VAL A 484 -51.91 -11.18 -47.11
CA VAL A 484 -52.91 -11.12 -48.18
C VAL A 484 -53.90 -9.96 -47.90
N PRO A 485 -54.35 -9.20 -48.91
CA PRO A 485 -55.36 -8.17 -48.75
C PRO A 485 -56.69 -8.71 -48.20
N SER A 486 -57.37 -7.86 -47.45
CA SER A 486 -58.70 -8.06 -46.88
C SER A 486 -59.68 -7.01 -47.39
N SER A 487 -60.97 -7.14 -47.08
CA SER A 487 -62.01 -6.17 -47.45
C SER A 487 -61.77 -4.75 -46.91
N GLU A 488 -60.81 -4.55 -46.01
CA GLU A 488 -60.47 -3.25 -45.42
C GLU A 488 -59.32 -2.52 -46.15
N ASP A 489 -58.64 -3.19 -47.08
CA ASP A 489 -57.39 -2.69 -47.66
C ASP A 489 -57.59 -1.99 -48.99
N ASP A 490 -57.02 -0.79 -49.11
CA ASP A 490 -56.79 -0.17 -50.42
C ASP A 490 -55.53 -0.74 -51.03
N ILE A 491 -55.65 -1.37 -52.20
CA ILE A 491 -54.54 -2.06 -52.85
C ILE A 491 -54.16 -1.44 -54.18
N ILE A 492 -52.85 -1.48 -54.49
CA ILE A 492 -52.30 -1.07 -55.78
C ILE A 492 -51.62 -2.28 -56.43
N ILE A 493 -52.04 -2.63 -57.64
CA ILE A 493 -51.33 -3.60 -58.47
C ILE A 493 -50.31 -2.80 -59.27
N SER A 494 -49.07 -2.80 -58.79
CA SER A 494 -47.99 -1.94 -59.29
C SER A 494 -47.66 -2.23 -60.76
N GLU A 495 -47.24 -1.19 -61.47
CA GLU A 495 -46.80 -1.27 -62.87
C GLU A 495 -45.66 -2.29 -63.03
N GLY A 496 -45.70 -3.09 -64.10
CA GLY A 496 -44.72 -4.14 -64.38
C GLY A 496 -44.92 -5.45 -63.61
N ASN A 497 -45.77 -5.48 -62.58
CA ASN A 497 -46.12 -6.71 -61.88
C ASN A 497 -47.32 -7.41 -62.51
N VAL A 498 -47.26 -8.75 -62.55
CA VAL A 498 -48.35 -9.63 -62.97
C VAL A 498 -48.88 -10.36 -61.75
N LEU A 499 -50.16 -10.14 -61.43
CA LEU A 499 -50.84 -10.75 -60.29
C LEU A 499 -51.77 -11.86 -60.77
N ASP A 500 -51.46 -13.10 -60.40
CA ASP A 500 -52.28 -14.26 -60.71
C ASP A 500 -53.35 -14.46 -59.63
N LEU A 501 -54.62 -14.38 -60.02
CA LEU A 501 -55.75 -14.53 -59.12
C LEU A 501 -56.36 -15.92 -59.29
N SER A 502 -55.96 -16.87 -58.44
CA SER A 502 -56.44 -18.26 -58.48
C SER A 502 -57.67 -18.55 -57.61
N ALA A 503 -58.14 -17.56 -56.85
CA ALA A 503 -59.34 -17.60 -56.02
C ALA A 503 -59.87 -16.16 -55.85
N ASN A 504 -61.08 -15.99 -55.33
CA ASN A 504 -61.60 -14.63 -55.09
C ASN A 504 -60.70 -13.88 -54.10
N GLY A 505 -60.25 -12.69 -54.52
CA GLY A 505 -59.49 -11.76 -53.68
C GLY A 505 -60.42 -10.72 -53.07
N TYR A 506 -60.10 -10.23 -51.88
CA TYR A 506 -60.90 -9.21 -51.18
C TYR A 506 -60.06 -7.95 -50.98
N ALA A 507 -60.63 -6.79 -51.29
CA ALA A 507 -60.02 -5.48 -51.07
C ALA A 507 -61.11 -4.45 -50.75
N ARG A 508 -60.79 -3.31 -50.15
CA ARG A 508 -61.69 -2.15 -50.06
C ARG A 508 -61.75 -1.42 -51.40
N SER A 509 -60.58 -1.12 -51.96
CA SER A 509 -60.43 -0.53 -53.29
C SER A 509 -59.24 -1.15 -54.02
N VAL A 510 -59.27 -1.13 -55.36
CA VAL A 510 -58.18 -1.63 -56.19
C VAL A 510 -57.80 -0.61 -57.26
N GLU A 511 -56.52 -0.23 -57.28
CA GLU A 511 -55.91 0.53 -58.37
C GLU A 511 -55.02 -0.40 -59.19
N ILE A 512 -55.35 -0.60 -60.48
CA ILE A 512 -54.62 -1.51 -61.35
C ILE A 512 -53.69 -0.70 -62.27
N ARG A 513 -52.39 -0.76 -62.01
CA ARG A 513 -51.32 -0.20 -62.87
C ARG A 513 -50.51 -1.28 -63.60
N GLY A 514 -50.56 -2.52 -63.10
CA GLY A 514 -49.95 -3.71 -63.70
C GLY A 514 -50.95 -4.59 -64.45
N VAL A 515 -50.69 -5.90 -64.47
CA VAL A 515 -51.56 -6.90 -65.12
C VAL A 515 -52.16 -7.83 -64.08
N VAL A 516 -53.45 -8.15 -64.24
CA VAL A 516 -54.15 -9.16 -63.43
C VAL A 516 -54.58 -10.31 -64.32
N ASN A 517 -54.13 -11.51 -63.99
CA ASN A 517 -54.54 -12.74 -64.65
C ASN A 517 -55.62 -13.43 -63.81
N TYR A 518 -56.84 -13.46 -64.32
CA TYR A 518 -57.96 -14.15 -63.69
C TYR A 518 -57.95 -15.63 -64.08
N ILE A 519 -57.78 -16.52 -63.09
CA ILE A 519 -57.78 -17.97 -63.27
C ILE A 519 -59.07 -18.53 -62.68
N ALA A 520 -59.72 -19.47 -63.39
CA ALA A 520 -60.90 -20.20 -62.92
C ALA A 520 -62.09 -19.32 -62.48
N GLU A 521 -62.45 -18.30 -63.28
CA GLU A 521 -63.56 -17.37 -63.01
C GLU A 521 -63.44 -16.57 -61.71
N SER A 522 -62.22 -16.45 -61.15
CA SER A 522 -61.95 -15.65 -59.96
C SER A 522 -62.31 -14.17 -60.16
N LYS A 523 -62.62 -13.48 -59.06
CA LYS A 523 -62.95 -12.05 -59.05
C LYS A 523 -62.25 -11.36 -57.88
N ILE A 524 -61.92 -10.08 -58.07
CA ILE A 524 -61.61 -9.20 -56.96
C ILE A 524 -62.95 -8.66 -56.45
N ILE A 525 -63.27 -8.96 -55.21
CA ILE A 525 -64.48 -8.53 -54.53
C ILE A 525 -64.14 -7.30 -53.70
N LEU A 526 -64.77 -6.17 -54.02
CA LEU A 526 -64.60 -4.93 -53.28
C LEU A 526 -65.60 -4.87 -52.12
N GLY A 527 -65.10 -4.69 -50.90
CA GLY A 527 -65.90 -4.42 -49.70
C GLY A 527 -66.41 -2.97 -49.71
N GLN A 528 -67.69 -2.77 -49.35
CA GLN A 528 -68.28 -1.44 -49.16
C GLN A 528 -67.87 -0.82 -47.82
#